data_AF-A0A0P0D378-F1
#
_entry.id   AF-A0A0P0D378-F1
#
_cell.length_a   1.000
_cell.length_b   1.000
_cell.length_c   1.000
_cell.angle_alpha   90.00
_cell.angle_beta   90.00
_cell.angle_gamma   90.00
#
_symmetry.space_group_name_H-M   'P 1'
#
loop_
_entity.id
_entity.type
_entity.pdbx_description
1 polymer ?
#
loop_
_entity_poly.entity_id
_entity_poly.type
_entity_poly.pdbx_seq_one_letter_code
_entity_poly.pdbx_strand_id
1 'polypeptide(L)'
;MTSATGGFAADTVITRTWAATNGVFRLRVNLVGPQRSEAQTVPYVVVEEETTAVQGRHYGALTGTVTIPANSSFGYVEIPILNPGAPAAGSPTSVRLVLELRGNDVLAPSPKYDRIGININQ
;
A
#
# COMPACT_ATOMS: atom_id res chain seq x y z
N MET A 1 21.70 -14.15 -22.83
CA MET A 1 21.22 -13.77 -21.49
C MET A 1 19.90 -13.06 -21.70
N THR A 2 18.80 -13.77 -21.45
CA THR A 2 17.46 -13.36 -21.89
C THR A 2 16.84 -12.48 -20.82
N SER A 3 16.77 -11.19 -21.07
CA SER A 3 16.12 -10.20 -20.21
C SER A 3 14.61 -10.50 -20.21
N ALA A 4 14.07 -10.95 -19.07
CA ALA A 4 12.63 -11.06 -18.90
C ALA A 4 12.05 -9.65 -18.68
N THR A 5 11.66 -8.99 -19.77
CA THR A 5 10.76 -7.83 -19.73
C THR A 5 9.37 -8.36 -19.39
N GLY A 6 9.07 -8.48 -18.09
CA GLY A 6 7.72 -8.69 -17.60
C GLY A 6 6.88 -7.48 -18.01
N GLY A 7 6.02 -7.66 -19.01
CA GLY A 7 5.07 -6.65 -19.44
C GLY A 7 4.15 -6.30 -18.28
N PHE A 8 4.23 -5.07 -17.79
CA PHE A 8 3.22 -4.52 -16.90
C PHE A 8 1.96 -4.27 -17.74
N ALA A 9 1.08 -5.27 -17.80
CA ALA A 9 -0.30 -5.06 -18.21
C ALA A 9 -0.86 -3.87 -17.42
N ALA A 10 -1.59 -2.98 -18.08
CA ALA A 10 -2.06 -1.68 -17.60
C ALA A 10 -2.44 -1.66 -16.11
N ASP A 11 -1.43 -1.48 -15.27
CA ASP A 11 -1.57 -1.45 -13.83
C ASP A 11 -1.98 -0.03 -13.48
N THR A 12 -3.28 0.20 -13.37
CA THR A 12 -3.81 1.51 -12.95
C THR A 12 -3.41 1.83 -11.50
N VAL A 13 -2.88 0.83 -10.79
CA VAL A 13 -2.37 0.95 -9.43
C VAL A 13 -0.99 1.59 -9.44
N ILE A 14 -0.84 2.67 -8.68
CA ILE A 14 0.47 3.29 -8.48
C ILE A 14 1.34 2.28 -7.72
N THR A 15 2.45 1.84 -8.32
CA THR A 15 3.34 0.86 -7.69
C THR A 15 4.57 1.52 -7.08
N ARG A 16 4.89 1.20 -5.81
CA ARG A 16 6.10 1.62 -5.11
C ARG A 16 6.97 0.42 -4.76
N THR A 17 8.27 0.49 -4.99
CA THR A 17 9.20 -0.60 -4.68
C THR A 17 9.94 -0.36 -3.38
N TRP A 18 10.00 -1.37 -2.51
CA TRP A 18 10.75 -1.36 -1.26
C TRP A 18 11.69 -2.57 -1.19
N ALA A 19 12.92 -2.35 -0.75
CA ALA A 19 13.85 -3.44 -0.47
C ALA A 19 13.40 -4.16 0.81
N ALA A 20 13.44 -5.49 0.88
CA ALA A 20 13.10 -6.28 2.07
C ALA A 20 14.13 -6.08 3.18
N THR A 21 14.15 -4.88 3.74
CA THR A 21 14.76 -4.57 5.03
C THR A 21 13.62 -4.34 5.99
N ASN A 22 13.74 -4.90 7.19
CA ASN A 22 12.77 -4.63 8.26
C ASN A 22 12.64 -3.13 8.47
N GLY A 23 11.41 -2.63 8.42
CA GLY A 23 11.18 -1.19 8.54
C GLY A 23 9.72 -0.82 8.42
N VAL A 24 9.43 0.47 8.51
CA VAL A 24 8.07 1.00 8.35
C VAL A 24 8.02 1.76 7.04
N PHE A 25 7.22 1.25 6.11
CA PHE A 25 6.87 1.97 4.90
C PHE A 25 5.76 2.97 5.21
N ARG A 26 6.06 4.26 5.02
CA ARG A 26 5.10 5.35 5.24
C ARG A 26 4.48 5.76 3.93
N LEU A 27 3.22 5.41 3.75
CA LEU A 27 2.44 5.89 2.62
C LEU A 27 1.73 7.18 3.00
N ARG A 28 2.01 8.25 2.27
CA ARG A 28 1.26 9.51 2.38
C ARG A 28 -0.05 9.43 1.60
N VAL A 29 -1.16 9.66 2.28
CA VAL A 29 -2.49 9.82 1.68
C VAL A 29 -2.85 11.30 1.69
N ASN A 30 -3.21 11.84 0.54
CA ASN A 30 -3.56 13.25 0.41
C ASN A 30 -5.07 13.44 0.40
N LEU A 31 -5.53 14.45 1.14
CA LEU A 31 -6.88 14.98 1.04
C LEU A 31 -6.93 15.97 -0.12
N VAL A 32 -7.75 15.69 -1.13
CA VAL A 32 -7.99 16.57 -2.26
C VAL A 32 -9.32 17.28 -2.03
N GLY A 33 -9.27 18.54 -1.60
CA GLY A 33 -10.46 19.33 -1.26
C GLY A 33 -10.20 20.30 -0.10
N PRO A 34 -11.26 20.98 0.41
CA PRO A 34 -11.14 21.81 1.59
C PRO A 34 -10.70 20.99 2.80
N GLN A 35 -9.84 21.57 3.62
CA GLN A 35 -9.43 20.96 4.88
C GLN A 35 -10.64 20.77 5.80
N ARG A 36 -10.62 19.71 6.60
CA ARG A 36 -11.66 19.44 7.59
C ARG A 36 -11.25 20.00 8.93
N SER A 37 -12.19 20.62 9.62
CA SER A 37 -11.99 21.12 11.00
C SER A 37 -11.90 19.99 12.03
N GLU A 38 -12.24 18.77 11.63
CA GLU A 38 -12.20 17.56 12.45
C GLU A 38 -11.32 16.49 11.78
N ALA A 39 -10.68 15.65 12.61
CA ALA A 39 -9.87 14.54 12.11
C ALA A 39 -10.75 13.52 11.38
N GLN A 40 -10.28 13.08 10.22
CA GLN A 40 -10.98 12.11 9.39
C GLN A 40 -10.26 10.77 9.43
N THR A 41 -10.98 9.74 9.85
CA THR A 41 -10.51 8.35 9.79
C THR A 41 -11.07 7.71 8.53
N VAL A 42 -10.19 7.29 7.63
CA VAL A 42 -10.55 6.67 6.36
C VAL A 42 -10.11 5.20 6.38
N PRO A 43 -11.02 4.23 6.25
CA PRO A 43 -10.67 2.82 6.17
C PRO A 43 -9.94 2.49 4.85
N TYR A 44 -9.02 1.53 4.95
CA TYR A 44 -8.40 0.88 3.80
C TYR A 44 -8.37 -0.63 4.01
N VAL A 45 -8.40 -1.37 2.91
CA VAL A 45 -8.39 -2.84 2.91
C VAL A 45 -7.26 -3.35 2.04
N VAL A 46 -6.78 -4.56 2.33
CA VAL A 46 -5.87 -5.28 1.43
C VAL A 46 -6.72 -5.92 0.33
N VAL A 47 -6.35 -5.71 -0.92
CA VAL A 47 -7.01 -6.36 -2.06
C VAL A 47 -6.37 -7.72 -2.25
N GLU A 48 -6.95 -8.75 -1.64
CA GLU A 48 -6.40 -10.12 -1.65
C GLU A 48 -6.25 -10.70 -3.07
N GLU A 49 -7.14 -10.32 -3.99
CA GLU A 49 -7.11 -10.77 -5.38
C GLU A 49 -5.88 -10.28 -6.17
N GLU A 50 -5.33 -9.12 -5.81
CA GLU A 50 -4.14 -8.55 -6.45
C GLU A 50 -2.86 -8.69 -5.59
N THR A 51 -3.03 -9.09 -4.33
CA THR A 51 -1.96 -9.17 -3.35
C THR A 51 -1.34 -10.56 -3.34
N THR A 52 -0.04 -10.64 -3.64
CA THR A 52 0.77 -11.85 -3.48
C THR A 52 1.61 -11.82 -2.20
N ALA A 53 1.64 -10.70 -1.49
CA ALA A 53 2.29 -10.57 -0.20
C ALA A 53 1.45 -11.21 0.93
N VAL A 54 2.13 -11.95 1.79
CA VAL A 54 1.52 -12.65 2.95
C VAL A 54 1.75 -11.86 4.24
N GLN A 55 0.68 -11.60 5.00
CA GLN A 55 0.73 -10.98 6.32
C GLN A 55 1.54 -11.84 7.30
N GLY A 56 2.34 -11.21 8.17
CA GLY A 56 3.23 -11.88 9.12
C GLY A 56 4.55 -12.39 8.50
N ARG A 57 4.64 -12.46 7.16
CA ARG A 57 5.88 -12.83 6.45
C ARG A 57 6.50 -11.66 5.69
N HIS A 58 5.70 -10.93 4.92
CA HIS A 58 6.17 -9.83 4.06
C HIS A 58 5.78 -8.46 4.63
N TYR A 59 4.63 -8.37 5.29
CA TYR A 59 4.20 -7.17 6.00
C TYR A 59 3.58 -7.54 7.35
N GLY A 60 3.65 -6.62 8.32
CA GLY A 60 3.13 -6.79 9.67
C GLY A 60 1.63 -6.51 9.79
N ALA A 61 1.15 -6.37 11.03
CA ALA A 61 -0.21 -5.95 11.29
C ALA A 61 -0.45 -4.52 10.76
N LEU A 62 -1.54 -4.35 10.00
CA LEU A 62 -1.99 -3.07 9.49
C LEU A 62 -3.07 -2.51 10.41
N THR A 63 -3.14 -1.18 10.54
CA THR A 63 -4.21 -0.53 11.31
C THR A 63 -5.57 -0.62 10.61
N GLY A 64 -5.57 -0.75 9.28
CA GLY A 64 -6.78 -0.77 8.45
C GLY A 64 -7.44 0.61 8.29
N THR A 65 -6.83 1.65 8.85
CA THR A 65 -7.34 3.03 8.76
C THR A 65 -6.21 4.04 8.63
N VAL A 66 -6.42 5.05 7.80
CA VAL A 66 -5.59 6.26 7.74
C VAL A 66 -6.29 7.41 8.47
N THR A 67 -5.55 8.09 9.33
CA THR A 67 -6.05 9.29 10.01
C THR A 67 -5.48 10.53 9.35
N ILE A 68 -6.36 11.41 8.88
CA ILE A 68 -6.04 12.75 8.39
C ILE A 68 -6.39 13.73 9.51
N PRO A 69 -5.42 14.37 10.17
CA PRO A 69 -5.69 15.30 11.27
C PRO A 69 -6.57 16.48 10.85
N ALA A 70 -7.23 17.09 11.84
CA ALA A 70 -7.93 18.36 11.65
C ALA A 70 -6.97 19.42 11.08
N ASN A 71 -7.46 20.23 10.15
CA ASN A 71 -6.71 21.27 9.46
C ASN A 71 -5.46 20.74 8.71
N SER A 72 -5.42 19.45 8.39
CA SER A 72 -4.39 18.83 7.57
C SER A 72 -4.94 18.43 6.20
N SER A 73 -4.07 18.45 5.20
CA SER A 73 -4.37 17.96 3.85
C SER A 73 -3.74 16.59 3.57
N PHE A 74 -3.17 15.94 4.58
CA PHE A 74 -2.58 14.61 4.42
C PHE A 74 -2.56 13.81 5.74
N GLY A 75 -2.53 12.49 5.57
CA GLY A 75 -2.29 11.50 6.62
C GLY A 75 -1.24 10.48 6.18
N TYR A 76 -0.78 9.65 7.11
CA TYR A 76 0.16 8.57 6.82
C TYR A 76 -0.45 7.23 7.17
N VAL A 77 -0.27 6.26 6.27
CA VAL A 77 -0.45 4.84 6.54
C VAL A 77 0.93 4.27 6.82
N GLU A 78 1.08 3.65 7.99
CA GLU A 78 2.29 2.95 8.37
C GLU A 78 2.11 1.46 8.09
N ILE A 79 2.99 0.94 7.24
CA ILE A 79 2.98 -0.46 6.81
C ILE A 79 4.28 -1.06 7.30
N PRO A 80 4.27 -1.89 8.34
CA PRO A 80 5.48 -2.59 8.77
C PRO A 80 5.86 -3.57 7.65
N ILE A 81 7.02 -3.38 7.03
CA ILE A 81 7.58 -4.30 6.05
C ILE A 81 8.54 -5.23 6.80
N LEU A 82 8.33 -6.52 6.59
CA LEU A 82 9.14 -7.58 7.17
C LEU A 82 10.08 -8.10 6.09
N ASN A 83 11.33 -8.35 6.47
CA ASN A 83 12.25 -9.10 5.64
C ASN A 83 12.03 -10.59 5.87
N PRO A 84 11.45 -11.34 4.90
CA PRO A 84 11.28 -12.79 5.04
C PRO A 84 12.59 -13.57 4.89
N GLY A 85 13.71 -12.90 4.60
CA GLY A 85 14.96 -13.51 4.16
C GLY A 85 14.93 -13.87 2.69
N ALA A 86 15.91 -14.66 2.24
CA ALA A 86 15.98 -15.11 0.86
C ALA A 86 14.71 -15.90 0.47
N PRO A 87 14.18 -15.71 -0.75
CA PRO A 87 13.03 -16.47 -1.22
C PRO A 87 13.37 -17.96 -1.27
N ALA A 88 12.35 -18.80 -1.04
CA ALA A 88 12.50 -20.24 -1.27
C ALA A 88 12.83 -20.50 -2.75
N ALA A 89 13.57 -21.58 -3.02
CA ALA A 89 13.91 -21.95 -4.40
C ALA A 89 12.63 -22.05 -5.26
N GLY A 90 12.58 -21.27 -6.35
CA GLY A 90 11.42 -21.20 -7.25
C GLY A 90 10.33 -20.20 -6.85
N SER A 91 10.48 -19.47 -5.74
CA SER A 91 9.59 -18.35 -5.37
C SER A 91 10.02 -17.04 -6.02
N PRO A 92 9.09 -16.11 -6.30
CA PRO A 92 9.43 -14.82 -6.88
C PRO A 92 10.24 -13.97 -5.89
N THR A 93 11.28 -13.29 -6.37
CA THR A 93 12.09 -12.33 -5.59
C THR A 93 11.33 -11.03 -5.29
N SER A 94 10.10 -10.89 -5.77
CA SER A 94 9.25 -9.72 -5.55
C SER A 94 7.82 -10.17 -5.31
N VAL A 95 7.21 -9.69 -4.23
CA VAL A 95 5.78 -9.86 -3.95
C VAL A 95 5.08 -8.52 -3.96
N ARG A 96 3.80 -8.51 -4.29
CA ARG A 96 2.98 -7.31 -4.41
C ARG A 96 1.97 -7.26 -3.27
N LEU A 97 1.91 -6.13 -2.58
CA LEU A 97 0.87 -5.77 -1.61
C LEU A 97 0.01 -4.67 -2.21
N VAL A 98 -1.29 -4.90 -2.35
CA VAL A 98 -2.23 -3.88 -2.85
C VAL A 98 -3.15 -3.44 -1.73
N LEU A 99 -3.21 -2.13 -1.51
CA LEU A 99 -4.14 -1.49 -0.58
C LEU A 99 -5.16 -0.68 -1.36
N GLU A 100 -6.41 -0.73 -0.92
CA GLU A 100 -7.54 0.03 -1.47
C GLU A 100 -8.16 0.90 -0.39
N LEU A 101 -8.26 2.20 -0.63
CA LEU A 101 -8.97 3.16 0.21
C LEU A 101 -10.47 3.05 -0.04
N ARG A 102 -11.25 2.83 1.02
CA ARG A 102 -12.71 2.69 0.92
C ARG A 102 -13.49 3.99 1.16
N GLY A 103 -12.82 5.01 1.70
CA GLY A 103 -13.47 6.28 2.08
C GLY A 103 -14.36 6.15 3.32
N ASN A 104 -14.95 7.26 3.74
CA ASN A 104 -15.92 7.34 4.84
C ASN A 104 -17.12 8.20 4.41
N ASP A 105 -18.07 8.46 5.32
CA ASP A 105 -19.29 9.23 5.03
C ASP A 105 -19.04 10.67 4.56
N VAL A 106 -17.84 11.20 4.80
CA VAL A 106 -17.44 12.61 4.54
C VAL A 106 -16.43 12.74 3.39
N LEU A 107 -15.63 11.70 3.17
CA LEU A 107 -14.53 11.63 2.22
C LEU A 107 -14.69 10.39 1.34
N ALA A 108 -15.04 10.63 0.07
CA ALA A 108 -14.99 9.59 -0.94
C ALA A 108 -13.55 9.37 -1.43
N PRO A 109 -13.14 8.12 -1.70
CA PRO A 109 -11.85 7.85 -2.31
C PRO A 109 -11.87 8.31 -3.77
N SER A 110 -10.70 8.63 -4.32
CA SER A 110 -10.62 8.98 -5.73
C SER A 110 -10.80 7.72 -6.58
N PRO A 111 -11.75 7.65 -7.53
CA PRO A 111 -12.04 6.44 -8.30
C PRO A 111 -10.88 5.97 -9.21
N LYS A 112 -9.81 6.77 -9.33
CA LYS A 112 -8.61 6.45 -10.11
C LYS A 112 -7.37 6.22 -9.23
N TYR A 113 -7.41 6.63 -7.97
CA TYR A 113 -6.25 6.65 -7.05
C TYR A 113 -6.60 6.10 -5.66
N ASP A 114 -7.66 5.29 -5.59
CA ASP A 114 -8.08 4.54 -4.41
C ASP A 114 -7.14 3.36 -4.14
N ARG A 115 -6.47 2.84 -5.16
CA ARG A 115 -5.54 1.71 -5.05
C ARG A 115 -4.07 2.11 -5.12
N ILE A 116 -3.26 1.40 -4.34
CA ILE A 116 -1.82 1.50 -4.35
C ILE A 116 -1.17 0.13 -4.18
N GLY A 117 -0.15 -0.12 -4.99
CA GLY A 117 0.62 -1.35 -5.04
C GLY A 117 1.99 -1.11 -4.43
N ILE A 118 2.47 -2.06 -3.66
CA ILE A 118 3.77 -2.03 -3.03
C ILE A 118 4.48 -3.31 -3.40
N ASN A 119 5.54 -3.20 -4.19
CA ASN A 119 6.42 -4.31 -4.50
C ASN A 119 7.47 -4.42 -3.39
N ILE A 120 7.44 -5.54 -2.69
CA ILE A 120 8.40 -5.90 -1.63
C ILE A 120 9.39 -6.89 -2.25
N ASN A 121 10.64 -6.47 -2.39
CA ASN A 121 11.71 -7.28 -2.99
C ASN A 121 12.48 -8.06 -1.92
N GLN A 122 12.54 -9.39 -2.02
CA GLN A 122 13.21 -10.32 -1.10
C GLN A 122 14.49 -10.92 -1.69
#